data_AF-A0A3S4JF48-F1
#
_entry.id   AF-A0A3S4JF48-F1
#
_cell.length_a   1.000
_cell.length_b   1.000
_cell.length_c   1.000
_cell.angle_alpha   90.00
_cell.angle_beta   90.00
_cell.angle_gamma   90.00
#
_symmetry.space_group_name_H-M   'P 1'
#
loop_
_entity.id
_entity.type
_entity.pdbx_description
1 polymer ?
#
loop_
_entity_poly.entity_id
_entity_poly.type
_entity_poly.pdbx_seq_one_letter_code
_entity_poly.pdbx_strand_id
1 'polypeptide(L)'
;MTTQEDSVIVIHNSMKLYRQIRERNPNAKLVMHMHNAFEPELPDNDAKIIVPSQFLKAFYEERLPAAAVSIVPNGFCAETYKRNPQDNLRQQLNIAEDATVLLYAGRISPDKGILLLCRRSKNYVP
;
A
#
# COMPACT_ATOMS: atom_id res chain seq x y z
N MET A 1 -16.48 12.92 26.34
CA MET A 1 -15.47 13.97 26.06
C MET A 1 -14.13 13.27 26.04
N THR A 2 -13.48 13.15 24.88
CA THR A 2 -12.09 12.70 24.80
C THR A 2 -11.20 13.84 25.29
N THR A 3 -10.52 13.64 26.42
CA THR A 3 -9.45 14.54 26.85
C THR A 3 -8.27 14.37 25.89
N GLN A 4 -7.41 15.39 25.79
CA GLN A 4 -6.23 15.36 24.91
C GLN A 4 -5.31 14.14 25.17
N GLU A 5 -5.39 13.54 26.36
CA GLU A 5 -4.69 12.31 26.76
C GLU A 5 -5.12 11.05 25.99
N ASP A 6 -6.28 11.01 25.35
CA ASP A 6 -6.78 9.83 24.61
C ASP A 6 -6.48 9.86 23.11
N SER A 7 -5.77 10.88 22.63
CA SER A 7 -5.50 11.04 21.20
C SER A 7 -4.42 10.07 20.73
N VAL A 8 -4.65 9.42 19.59
CA VAL A 8 -3.66 8.58 18.90
C VAL A 8 -3.28 9.27 17.59
N ILE A 9 -1.98 9.39 17.34
CA ILE A 9 -1.46 9.93 16.07
C ILE A 9 -1.12 8.74 15.18
N VAL A 10 -1.83 8.64 14.05
CA VAL A 10 -1.56 7.63 13.02
C VAL A 10 -0.69 8.25 11.94
N ILE A 11 0.48 7.66 11.71
CA ILE A 11 1.49 8.17 10.78
C ILE A 11 1.57 7.25 9.56
N HIS A 12 1.26 7.77 8.39
CA HIS A 12 1.27 7.00 7.15
C HIS A 12 2.65 7.05 6.48
N ASN A 13 3.29 5.88 6.39
CA ASN A 13 4.46 5.61 5.55
C ASN A 13 5.68 6.53 5.74
N SER A 14 5.74 7.29 6.84
CA SER A 14 6.77 8.30 7.10
C SER A 14 7.44 8.10 8.45
N MET A 15 8.49 7.28 8.47
CA MET A 15 9.31 7.03 9.66
C MET A 15 10.09 8.28 10.09
N LYS A 16 10.37 9.20 9.16
CA LYS A 16 10.94 10.51 9.50
C LYS A 16 9.99 11.32 10.40
N LEU A 17 8.70 11.37 10.04
CA LEU A 17 7.70 12.08 10.83
C LEU A 17 7.50 11.39 12.20
N TYR A 18 7.52 10.06 12.22
CA TYR A 18 7.51 9.29 13.47
C TYR A 18 8.61 9.73 14.43
N ARG A 19 9.87 9.74 13.96
CA ARG A 19 11.04 10.18 14.73
C ARG A 19 10.88 11.60 15.25
N GLN A 20 10.52 12.53 14.38
CA GLN A 20 10.37 13.95 14.74
C GLN A 20 9.28 14.19 15.80
N ILE A 21 8.19 13.41 15.78
CA ILE A 21 7.13 13.52 16.78
C ILE A 21 7.60 12.92 18.11
N ARG A 22 8.22 11.73 18.07
CA ARG A 22 8.74 11.07 19.28
C ARG A 22 9.80 11.93 19.99
N GLU A 23 10.69 12.57 19.23
CA GLU A 23 11.70 13.50 19.75
C GLU A 23 11.08 14.70 20.48
N ARG A 24 9.99 15.26 19.94
CA ARG A 24 9.32 16.45 20.51
C ARG A 24 8.34 16.10 21.63
N ASN A 25 7.73 14.92 21.59
CA ASN A 25 6.80 14.43 22.57
C ASN A 25 7.02 12.93 22.82
N PRO A 26 7.92 12.58 23.76
CA PRO A 26 8.26 11.19 24.07
C PRO A 26 7.06 10.33 24.49
N ASN A 27 6.01 10.96 25.05
CA ASN A 27 4.84 10.26 25.57
C ASN A 27 3.67 10.19 24.57
N ALA A 28 3.84 10.67 23.33
CA ALA A 28 2.78 10.61 22.32
C ALA A 28 2.37 9.16 22.02
N LYS A 29 1.07 8.90 21.92
CA LYS A 29 0.53 7.61 21.48
C LYS A 29 0.60 7.55 19.96
N LEU A 30 1.59 6.84 19.43
CA LEU A 30 1.86 6.74 17.99
C LEU A 30 1.48 5.35 17.45
N VAL A 31 0.93 5.33 16.24
CA VAL A 31 0.76 4.12 15.43
C VAL A 31 1.29 4.40 14.02
N MET A 32 2.16 3.54 13.52
CA MET A 32 2.58 3.62 12.12
C MET A 32 1.65 2.82 11.23
N HIS A 33 1.21 3.40 10.12
CA HIS A 33 0.52 2.68 9.06
C HIS A 33 1.44 2.60 7.83
N MET A 34 2.03 1.42 7.60
CA MET A 34 3.06 1.22 6.57
C MET A 34 2.47 0.57 5.32
N HIS A 35 2.65 1.21 4.17
CA HIS A 35 2.13 0.75 2.88
C HIS A 35 3.22 0.18 1.96
N ASN A 36 4.49 0.42 2.28
CA ASN A 36 5.65 -0.08 1.55
C ASN A 36 6.62 -0.76 2.53
N ALA A 37 7.42 -1.69 2.00
CA ALA A 37 8.50 -2.35 2.73
C ALA A 37 9.73 -1.43 2.78
N PHE A 38 9.72 -0.48 3.72
CA PHE A 38 10.89 0.35 4.02
C PHE A 38 11.63 -0.21 5.22
N GLU A 39 12.95 -0.29 5.12
CA GLU A 39 13.81 -0.68 6.23
C GLU A 39 13.51 0.20 7.46
N PRO A 40 13.23 -0.39 8.62
CA PRO A 40 12.81 0.34 9.79
C PRO A 40 13.99 1.08 10.42
N GLU A 41 13.86 2.41 10.48
CA GLU A 41 14.74 3.30 11.23
C GLU A 41 13.93 3.98 12.35
N LEU A 42 13.56 3.21 13.37
CA LEU A 42 12.72 3.67 14.47
C LEU A 42 13.51 3.77 15.78
N PRO A 43 13.18 4.75 16.64
CA PRO A 43 13.75 4.85 17.97
C PRO A 43 13.12 3.84 18.95
N ASP A 44 11.89 3.39 18.67
CA ASP A 44 11.11 2.51 19.54
C ASP A 44 11.15 1.07 19.02
N ASN A 45 11.68 0.14 19.84
CA ASN A 45 11.70 -1.28 19.51
C ASN A 45 10.31 -1.94 19.62
N ASP A 46 9.43 -1.38 20.46
CA ASP A 46 8.07 -1.87 20.76
C ASP A 46 6.98 -1.09 19.99
N ALA A 47 7.33 -0.54 18.83
CA ALA A 47 6.44 0.27 18.02
C ALA A 47 5.12 -0.46 17.66
N LYS A 48 4.02 0.30 17.59
CA LYS A 48 2.72 -0.20 17.11
C LYS A 48 2.58 0.06 15.62
N ILE A 49 2.41 -1.00 14.84
CA ILE A 49 2.42 -0.94 13.38
C ILE A 49 1.15 -1.59 12.82
N ILE A 50 0.52 -0.91 11.88
CA ILE A 50 -0.57 -1.41 11.04
C ILE A 50 -0.06 -1.53 9.61
N VAL A 51 -0.39 -2.64 8.96
CA VAL A 51 -0.01 -2.93 7.57
C VAL A 51 -1.19 -3.49 6.77
N PRO A 52 -1.24 -3.32 5.44
CA PRO A 52 -2.36 -3.80 4.63
C PRO A 52 -2.29 -5.28 4.24
N SER A 53 -1.21 -6.00 4.55
CA SER A 53 -1.03 -7.38 4.07
C SER A 53 -0.10 -8.24 4.94
N GLN A 54 -0.19 -9.56 4.76
CA GLN A 54 0.68 -10.54 5.42
C GLN A 54 2.16 -10.37 5.02
N PHE A 55 2.44 -10.00 3.77
CA PHE A 55 3.80 -9.73 3.30
C PHE A 55 4.46 -8.64 4.12
N LEU A 56 3.77 -7.51 4.32
CA LEU A 56 4.31 -6.41 5.11
C LEU A 56 4.36 -6.74 6.61
N LYS A 57 3.42 -7.54 7.13
CA LYS A 57 3.46 -8.01 8.52
C LYS A 57 4.75 -8.80 8.76
N ALA A 58 5.02 -9.81 7.93
CA ALA A 58 6.23 -10.61 8.02
C ALA A 58 7.51 -9.77 7.87
N PHE A 59 7.53 -8.85 6.89
CA PHE A 59 8.66 -7.95 6.67
C PHE A 59 9.04 -7.14 7.92
N TYR A 60 8.04 -6.57 8.62
CA TYR A 60 8.27 -5.77 9.82
C TYR A 60 8.54 -6.60 11.07
N GLU A 61 7.87 -7.74 11.26
CA GLU A 61 8.11 -8.63 12.42
C GLU A 61 9.52 -9.23 12.41
N GLU A 62 10.04 -9.55 11.23
CA GLU A 62 11.42 -10.03 11.06
C GLU A 62 12.45 -8.98 11.53
N ARG A 63 12.20 -7.70 11.25
CA ARG A 63 13.14 -6.60 11.51
C ARG A 63 12.94 -5.93 12.87
N LEU A 64 11.73 -5.98 13.41
CA LEU A 64 11.35 -5.42 14.70
C LEU A 64 10.62 -6.48 15.54
N PRO A 65 11.34 -7.44 16.14
CA PRO A 65 10.73 -8.57 16.85
C PRO A 65 9.86 -8.18 18.05
N ALA A 66 10.09 -6.99 18.64
CA ALA A 66 9.32 -6.46 19.76
C ALA A 66 8.13 -5.58 19.34
N ALA A 67 7.99 -5.26 18.04
CA ALA A 67 6.90 -4.42 17.56
C ALA A 67 5.57 -5.18 17.54
N ALA A 68 4.48 -4.48 17.88
CA ALA A 68 3.13 -5.01 17.75
C ALA A 68 2.61 -4.71 16.33
N VAL A 69 2.63 -5.71 15.45
CA VAL A 69 2.22 -5.56 14.04
C VAL A 69 0.85 -6.19 13.78
N SER A 70 -0.11 -5.43 13.28
CA SER A 70 -1.47 -5.90 12.94
C SER A 70 -1.81 -5.65 11.48
N ILE A 71 -2.59 -6.55 10.88
CA ILE A 71 -3.06 -6.39 9.49
C ILE A 71 -4.41 -5.68 9.49
N VAL A 72 -4.50 -4.58 8.75
CA VAL A 72 -5.75 -3.91 8.40
C VAL A 72 -5.74 -3.71 6.88
N PRO A 73 -6.44 -4.56 6.11
CA PRO A 73 -6.44 -4.47 4.66
C PRO A 73 -7.01 -3.13 4.18
N ASN A 74 -6.49 -2.61 3.08
CA ASN A 74 -7.06 -1.42 2.46
C ASN A 74 -8.47 -1.74 1.92
N GLY A 75 -9.40 -0.82 2.15
CA GLY A 75 -10.68 -0.81 1.45
C GLY A 75 -10.54 -0.23 0.03
N PHE A 76 -11.59 -0.39 -0.76
CA PHE A 76 -11.77 0.33 -2.03
C PHE A 76 -13.17 0.96 -2.05
N CYS A 77 -13.33 2.04 -2.83
CA CYS A 77 -14.62 2.73 -2.94
C CYS A 77 -15.47 2.09 -4.04
N ALA A 78 -16.44 1.25 -3.68
CA ALA A 78 -17.28 0.55 -4.65
C ALA A 78 -17.97 1.48 -5.66
N GLU A 79 -18.39 2.68 -5.23
CA GLU A 79 -19.01 3.68 -6.10
C GLU A 79 -18.07 4.18 -7.20
N THR A 80 -16.78 4.33 -6.90
CA THR A 80 -15.77 4.75 -7.89
C THR A 80 -15.49 3.66 -8.92
N TYR A 81 -15.66 2.38 -8.56
CA TYR A 81 -15.38 1.23 -9.43
C TYR A 81 -16.65 0.65 -10.08
N LYS A 82 -17.77 1.38 -10.01
CA LYS A 82 -19.02 0.94 -10.63
C LYS A 82 -18.88 0.90 -12.15
N ARG A 83 -19.27 -0.22 -12.75
CA ARG A 83 -19.25 -0.39 -14.21
C ARG A 83 -20.09 0.69 -14.88
N ASN A 84 -19.51 1.40 -15.84
CA ASN A 84 -20.26 2.29 -16.71
C ASN A 84 -20.87 1.45 -17.86
N PRO A 85 -22.21 1.35 -17.96
CA PRO A 85 -22.86 0.59 -19.03
C PRO A 85 -22.70 1.24 -20.42
N GLN A 86 -22.32 2.53 -20.48
CA GLN A 86 -22.08 3.27 -21.72
C GLN A 86 -20.60 3.23 -22.16
N ASP A 87 -19.77 2.38 -21.54
CA ASP A 87 -18.36 2.26 -21.89
C ASP A 87 -18.20 1.59 -23.27
N ASN A 88 -17.61 2.35 -24.21
CA ASN A 88 -17.30 1.92 -25.57
C ASN A 88 -15.79 1.95 -25.87
N LEU A 89 -14.93 1.87 -24.84
CA LEU A 89 -13.48 1.96 -24.96
C LEU A 89 -12.89 1.00 -26.00
N ARG A 90 -13.45 -0.21 -26.12
CA ARG A 90 -13.03 -1.19 -27.13
C ARG A 90 -13.19 -0.67 -28.56
N GLN A 91 -14.31 -0.01 -28.85
CA GLN A 91 -14.59 0.61 -30.15
C GLN A 91 -13.69 1.83 -30.37
N GLN A 92 -13.53 2.68 -29.34
CA GLN A 92 -12.65 3.85 -29.40
C GLN A 92 -11.18 3.48 -29.71
N LEU A 93 -10.73 2.32 -29.20
CA LEU A 93 -9.38 1.81 -29.39
C LEU A 93 -9.27 0.84 -30.59
N ASN A 94 -10.33 0.65 -31.38
CA ASN A 94 -10.37 -0.25 -32.53
C ASN A 94 -9.93 -1.71 -32.22
N ILE A 95 -10.30 -2.23 -31.06
CA ILE A 95 -9.92 -3.60 -30.65
C ILE A 95 -11.04 -4.58 -31.07
N ALA A 96 -10.72 -5.53 -31.97
CA ALA A 96 -11.66 -6.53 -32.50
C ALA A 96 -12.39 -7.32 -31.41
N GLU A 97 -13.71 -7.52 -31.53
CA GLU A 97 -14.58 -8.06 -30.47
C GLU A 97 -14.10 -9.38 -29.84
N ASP A 98 -13.46 -10.24 -30.63
CA ASP A 98 -12.92 -11.54 -30.25
C ASP A 98 -11.51 -11.49 -29.63
N ALA A 99 -10.85 -10.33 -29.67
CA ALA A 99 -9.49 -10.18 -29.13
C ALA A 99 -9.47 -10.29 -27.61
N THR A 100 -8.50 -11.01 -27.07
CA THR A 100 -8.20 -11.00 -25.63
C THR A 100 -7.53 -9.68 -25.25
N VAL A 101 -8.06 -8.98 -24.24
CA VAL A 101 -7.50 -7.71 -23.74
C VAL A 101 -6.77 -7.93 -22.42
N LEU A 102 -5.48 -7.59 -22.40
CA LEU A 102 -4.66 -7.56 -21.20
C LEU A 102 -4.44 -6.10 -20.78
N LEU A 103 -5.04 -5.69 -19.66
CA LEU A 103 -4.92 -4.33 -19.13
C LEU A 103 -3.87 -4.29 -18.00
N TYR A 104 -2.98 -3.31 -18.08
CA TYR A 104 -2.13 -2.90 -16.97
C TYR A 104 -2.53 -1.50 -16.50
N ALA A 105 -2.94 -1.38 -15.24
CA ALA A 105 -3.25 -0.11 -14.60
C ALA A 105 -2.39 0.05 -13.34
N GLY A 106 -1.32 0.83 -13.44
CA GLY A 106 -0.38 1.06 -12.35
C GLY A 106 0.73 2.05 -12.72
N ARG A 107 1.52 2.48 -11.74
CA ARG A 107 2.71 3.32 -12.00
C ARG A 107 3.72 2.54 -12.85
N ILE A 108 4.43 3.23 -13.74
CA ILE A 108 5.54 2.64 -14.48
C ILE A 108 6.79 2.75 -13.58
N SER A 109 7.09 1.67 -12.87
CA SER A 109 8.29 1.58 -12.02
C SER A 109 8.86 0.15 -12.00
N PRO A 110 10.16 -0.02 -11.72
CA PRO A 110 10.82 -1.33 -11.79
C PRO A 110 10.16 -2.41 -10.92
N ASP A 111 9.65 -2.05 -9.75
CA ASP A 111 8.98 -2.93 -8.79
C ASP A 111 7.63 -3.48 -9.27
N LYS A 112 7.07 -2.94 -10.36
CA LYS A 112 5.75 -3.33 -10.88
C LYS A 112 5.80 -4.39 -11.98
N GLY A 113 6.99 -4.82 -12.41
CA GLY A 113 7.14 -5.91 -13.38
C GLY A 113 6.64 -5.59 -14.79
N ILE A 114 6.38 -4.33 -15.13
CA ILE A 114 5.85 -3.92 -16.44
C ILE A 114 6.74 -4.35 -17.61
N LEU A 115 8.06 -4.34 -17.43
CA LEU A 115 9.00 -4.82 -18.44
C LEU A 115 8.85 -6.33 -18.71
N LEU A 116 8.56 -7.13 -17.69
CA LEU A 116 8.31 -8.56 -17.84
C LEU A 116 7.01 -8.80 -18.61
N LEU A 117 5.96 -8.03 -18.31
CA LEU A 117 4.70 -8.06 -19.04
C LEU A 117 4.91 -7.77 -20.54
N CYS A 118 5.63 -6.69 -20.86
CA CYS A 118 5.93 -6.30 -22.24
C CYS A 118 6.82 -7.30 -23.00
N ARG A 119 7.72 -8.01 -22.31
CA ARG A 119 8.55 -9.06 -22.95
C ARG A 119 7.72 -10.29 -23.31
N ARG A 120 6.75 -10.64 -22.46
CA ARG A 120 5.95 -11.86 -22.64
C ARG A 120 4.81 -11.68 -23.65
N SER A 121 4.27 -10.45 -23.79
CA SER A 121 3.26 -10.17 -24.83
C SER A 121 3.78 -10.34 -26.26
N LYS A 122 5.08 -10.11 -26.50
CA LYS A 122 5.71 -10.33 -27.82
C LYS A 122 5.80 -11.81 -28.23
N ASN A 123 5.75 -12.72 -27.25
CA ASN A 123 5.88 -14.17 -27.45
C ASN A 123 4.57 -14.91 -27.10
N TYR A 124 3.46 -14.20 -26.92
CA TYR A 124 2.19 -14.80 -26.54
C TYR A 124 1.57 -15.48 -27.78
N VAL A 125 1.55 -16.81 -27.76
CA VAL A 125 0.75 -17.64 -28.67
C VAL A 125 -0.41 -18.19 -27.83
N PRO A 126 -1.67 -17.97 -28.22
CA PRO A 126 -2.84 -18.37 -27.44
C PRO A 126 -2.94 -19.90 -27.25
#